data_AF-A0A285R5K8-F1
#
_entry.id   AF-A0A285R5K8-F1
#
_cell.length_a   1.000
_cell.length_b   1.000
_cell.length_c   1.000
_cell.angle_alpha   90.00
_cell.angle_beta   90.00
_cell.angle_gamma   90.00
#
_symmetry.space_group_name_H-M   'P 1'
#
loop_
_entity.id
_entity.type
_entity.pdbx_description
1 polymer ?
#
loop_
_entity_poly.entity_id
_entity_poly.type
_entity_poly.pdbx_seq_one_letter_code
_entity_poly.pdbx_strand_id
1 'polypeptide(L)' 'MGRHRRPPAPELPADTDARLRAIAEQRCVVEEGVATFPESTVPYAYRTVHRPDGTVDRHLVRLDPPPPHPHPRPPR' A
#
# COMPACT_ATOMS: atom_id res chain seq x y z
N MET A 1 4.77 -2.43 26.94
CA MET A 1 4.19 -1.29 26.19
C MET A 1 4.76 -1.31 24.76
N GLY A 2 4.26 -2.21 23.91
CA GLY A 2 4.72 -2.30 22.53
C GLY A 2 4.17 -1.12 21.74
N ARG A 3 5.02 -0.15 21.42
CA ARG A 3 4.66 0.91 20.47
C ARG A 3 4.53 0.26 19.11
N HIS A 4 3.30 0.02 18.67
CA HIS A 4 3.01 -0.28 17.27
C HIS A 4 3.47 0.93 16.46
N ARG A 5 4.73 0.89 15.98
CA ARG A 5 5.30 1.90 15.11
C ARG A 5 4.46 1.86 13.83
N ARG A 6 3.63 2.89 13.63
CA ARG A 6 2.98 3.12 12.35
C ARG A 6 4.11 3.26 11.33
N PRO A 7 4.12 2.51 10.22
CA PRO A 7 5.11 2.69 9.18
C PRO A 7 5.16 4.16 8.76
N PRO A 8 6.34 4.71 8.41
CA PRO A 8 6.42 6.06 7.86
C PRO A 8 5.46 6.18 6.67
N ALA A 9 4.83 7.34 6.53
CA ALA A 9 3.96 7.59 5.40
C ALA A 9 4.78 7.40 4.11
N PRO A 10 4.28 6.66 3.11
CA PRO A 10 5.01 6.45 1.88
C PRO A 10 5.24 7.79 1.18
N GLU A 11 6.48 8.07 0.81
CA GLU A 11 6.81 9.10 -0.18
C GLU A 11 6.39 8.54 -1.55
N LEU A 12 5.13 8.78 -1.90
CA LEU A 12 4.58 8.46 -3.22
C LEU A 12 4.95 9.56 -4.21
N PRO A 13 5.00 9.28 -5.53
CA PRO A 13 5.24 10.29 -6.57
C PRO A 13 4.29 11.48 -6.36
N ALA A 14 4.72 12.69 -6.72
CA ALA A 14 3.97 13.93 -6.46
C ALA A 14 2.49 13.82 -6.90
N ASP A 15 1.61 13.60 -5.90
CA ASP A 15 0.16 13.32 -5.95
C ASP A 15 -0.69 14.41 -6.66
N THR A 16 -0.10 15.54 -7.02
CA THR A 16 -0.82 16.73 -7.47
C THR A 16 -1.57 16.46 -8.77
N ASP A 17 -0.98 15.73 -9.71
CA ASP A 17 -1.56 15.51 -11.04
C ASP A 17 -2.77 14.56 -11.00
N ALA A 18 -2.73 13.52 -10.18
CA ALA A 18 -3.86 12.59 -10.04
C ALA A 18 -5.07 13.23 -9.36
N ARG A 19 -4.83 14.05 -8.33
CA ARG A 19 -5.87 14.82 -7.65
C ARG A 19 -6.51 15.84 -8.59
N LEU A 20 -5.69 16.59 -9.34
CA LEU A 20 -6.19 17.58 -10.28
C LEU A 20 -7.01 16.94 -11.42
N ARG A 21 -6.56 15.79 -11.94
CA ARG A 21 -7.33 15.01 -12.93
C ARG A 21 -8.67 14.57 -12.36
N ALA A 22 -8.72 14.06 -11.13
CA ALA A 22 -9.96 13.62 -10.50
C ALA A 22 -11.00 14.75 -10.39
N ILE A 23 -10.54 15.95 -10.00
CA ILE A 23 -11.38 17.15 -9.90
C ILE A 23 -11.81 17.62 -11.30
N ALA A 24 -10.87 17.73 -12.24
CA ALA A 24 -11.14 18.25 -13.58
C ALA A 24 -12.11 17.35 -14.37
N GLU A 25 -11.95 16.04 -14.27
CA GLU A 25 -12.78 15.05 -14.96
C GLU A 25 -14.06 14.69 -14.20
N GLN A 26 -14.23 15.21 -12.97
CA GLN A 26 -15.32 14.85 -12.05
C GLN A 26 -15.45 13.32 -11.88
N ARG A 27 -14.31 12.63 -11.82
CA ARG A 27 -14.20 11.16 -11.76
C ARG A 27 -13.13 10.75 -10.76
N CYS A 28 -13.32 9.58 -10.16
CA CYS A 28 -12.27 9.02 -9.29
C CYS A 28 -11.06 8.59 -10.12
N VAL A 29 -9.87 8.98 -9.66
CA VAL A 29 -8.60 8.47 -10.19
C VAL A 29 -8.02 7.52 -9.14
N VAL A 30 -7.65 6.32 -9.58
CA VAL A 30 -7.11 5.26 -8.70
C VAL A 30 -5.67 4.98 -9.09
N GLU A 31 -4.79 4.99 -8.11
CA GLU A 31 -3.40 4.56 -8.25
C GLU A 31 -3.14 3.35 -7.37
N GLU A 32 -2.66 2.27 -7.96
CA GLU A 32 -2.41 0.99 -7.27
C GLU A 32 -1.03 0.48 -7.65
N GLY A 33 -0.37 -0.18 -6.70
CA GLY A 33 0.94 -0.75 -6.95
C GLY A 33 1.52 -1.46 -5.75
N VAL A 34 2.80 -1.83 -5.88
CA VAL A 34 3.56 -2.48 -4.81
C VAL A 34 4.74 -1.60 -4.46
N ALA A 35 4.91 -1.32 -3.17
CA ALA A 35 6.03 -0.56 -2.61
C ALA A 35 6.89 -1.45 -1.72
N THR A 36 8.20 -1.33 -1.89
CA THR A 36 9.21 -1.89 -0.97
C THR A 36 9.87 -0.75 -0.23
N PHE A 37 9.88 -0.79 1.11
CA PHE A 37 10.54 0.22 1.93
C PHE A 37 11.91 -0.29 2.37
N PRO A 38 12.96 0.55 2.40
CA PRO A 38 14.29 0.15 2.85
C PRO A 38 14.30 -0.46 4.27
N GLU A 39 13.38 -0.03 5.13
CA GLU A 39 13.24 -0.50 6.51
C GLU A 39 12.33 -1.74 6.66
N SER A 40 11.75 -2.24 5.58
CA SER A 40 10.84 -3.38 5.59
C SER A 40 11.40 -4.55 4.81
N THR A 41 11.35 -5.73 5.41
CA THR A 41 11.70 -7.00 4.74
C THR A 41 10.56 -7.57 3.88
N VAL A 42 9.39 -6.93 3.91
CA VAL A 42 8.20 -7.37 3.16
C VAL A 42 7.68 -6.27 2.23
N PRO A 43 7.19 -6.63 1.02
CA PRO A 43 6.52 -5.70 0.14
C PRO A 43 5.13 -5.33 0.65
N TYR A 44 4.61 -4.18 0.21
CA TYR A 44 3.26 -3.71 0.52
C TYR A 44 2.50 -3.41 -0.76
N ALA A 45 1.24 -3.82 -0.84
CA ALA A 45 0.30 -3.30 -1.83
C ALA A 45 -0.24 -1.95 -1.34
N TYR A 46 -0.19 -0.94 -2.19
CA TYR A 46 -0.83 0.34 -1.95
C TYR A 46 -1.99 0.57 -2.91
N ARG A 47 -2.98 1.33 -2.44
CA ARG A 47 -4.07 1.87 -3.23
C ARG A 47 -4.38 3.28 -2.77
N THR A 48 -4.32 4.23 -3.69
CA THR A 48 -4.70 5.63 -3.48
C THR A 48 -5.91 5.94 -4.35
N VAL A 49 -6.96 6.49 -3.76
CA VAL A 49 -8.18 6.92 -4.48
C VAL A 49 -8.30 8.43 -4.34
N HIS A 50 -8.15 9.14 -5.46
CA HIS A 50 -8.40 10.56 -5.55
C HIS A 50 -9.86 10.77 -5.98
N ARG A 51 -10.63 11.45 -5.14
CA ARG A 51 -12.05 11.73 -5.38
C ARG A 51 -12.23 13.14 -5.97
N PRO A 52 -13.31 13.37 -6.72
CA PRO A 52 -13.58 14.67 -7.37
C PRO A 52 -13.90 15.80 -6.39
N ASP A 53 -14.25 15.48 -5.13
CA ASP A 53 -14.41 16.43 -4.03
C ASP A 53 -13.05 16.90 -3.45
N GLY A 54 -11.95 16.41 -4.02
CA GLY A 54 -10.60 16.71 -3.57
C GLY A 54 -10.15 15.91 -2.35
N THR A 55 -10.94 14.95 -1.87
CA THR A 55 -10.52 14.01 -0.83
C THR A 55 -9.64 12.90 -1.41
N VAL A 56 -8.81 12.30 -0.55
CA VAL A 56 -7.87 11.24 -0.92
C VAL A 56 -7.92 10.13 0.12
N ASP A 57 -8.25 8.91 -0.31
CA ASP A 57 -8.17 7.72 0.53
C ASP A 57 -6.86 6.96 0.22
N ARG A 58 -6.14 6.56 1.26
CA ARG A 58 -4.89 5.81 1.13
C ARG A 58 -4.97 4.51 1.92
N HIS A 59 -4.74 3.42 1.22
CA HIS A 59 -4.68 2.09 1.80
C HIS A 59 -3.30 1.49 1.52
N LEU A 60 -2.75 0.83 2.56
CA LEU A 60 -1.48 0.13 2.48
C LEU A 60 -1.64 -1.21 3.20
N VAL A 61 -1.38 -2.30 2.49
CA VAL A 61 -1.55 -3.67 2.98
C VAL A 61 -0.22 -4.42 2.85
N ARG A 62 0.21 -5.05 3.94
CA ARG A 62 1.43 -5.86 3.98
C ARG A 62 1.22 -7.15 3.20
N LEU A 63 2.14 -7.46 2.29
CA LEU A 63 2.14 -8.73 1.54
C LEU A 63 3.08 -9.70 2.25
N ASP A 64 2.59 -10.35 3.32
CA ASP A 64 3.35 -11.42 3.95
C ASP A 64 3.41 -12.65 3.04
N PRO A 65 4.58 -13.30 2.91
CA PRO A 65 4.60 -14.64 2.36
C PRO A 65 3.78 -15.57 3.26
N PRO A 66 3.03 -16.54 2.70
CA PRO A 66 2.38 -17.55 3.52
C PRO A 66 3.43 -18.28 4.36
N PRO A 67 3.10 -18.71 5.59
CA PRO A 67 4.03 -19.44 6.44
C PRO A 67 4.55 -20.67 5.68
N PRO A 68 5.85 -21.02 5.81
CA PRO A 68 6.39 -22.20 5.16
C PRO A 68 5.55 -23.40 5.58
N HIS A 69 5.00 -24.12 4.60
CA HIS A 69 4.27 -25.35 4.87
C HIS A 69 5.14 -26.25 5.76
N PRO A 70 4.61 -26.81 6.86
CA PRO A 70 5.36 -27.77 7.63
C PRO A 70 5.66 -28.95 6.70
N HIS A 71 6.93 -29.13 6.36
CA HIS A 71 7.37 -30.29 5.61
C HIS A 71 6.83 -31.55 6.31
N PRO A 72 6.17 -32.48 5.59
CA PRO A 72 5.84 -33.76 6.19
C PRO A 72 7.15 -34.42 6.65
N ARG A 73 7.23 -34.77 7.93
CA ARG A 73 8.37 -35.50 8.49
C ARG A 73 8.59 -36.76 7.64
N PRO A 74 9.83 -37.11 7.26
CA PRO A 74 10.06 -38.36 6.55
C PRO A 74 9.62 -39.55 7.43
N PRO A 75 8.99 -40.58 6.85
CA PRO A 75 8.72 -41.82 7.59
C PRO A 75 10.04 -42.47 8.01
N ARG A 76 10.04 -43.04 9.22
CA ARG A 76 11.15 -43.83 9.77
C ARG A 76 11.37 -45.13 9.01
#